data_AF-A0A4Y8TVH8-F1
#
_entry.id   AF-A0A4Y8TVH8-F1
#
_cell.length_a   1.000
_cell.length_b   1.000
_cell.length_c   1.000
_cell.angle_alpha   90.00
_cell.angle_beta   90.00
_cell.angle_gamma   90.00
#
_symmetry.space_group_name_H-M   'P 1'
#
loop_
_entity.id
_entity.type
_entity.pdbx_description
1 polymer ?
#
loop_
_entity_poly.entity_id
_entity_poly.type
_entity_poly.pdbx_seq_one_letter_code
_entity_poly.pdbx_strand_id
1 'polypeptide(L)'
;MSTTGRRDIHLSLTADQADDLISALEAHRGSFERLEKEAGHGFGLPAAYWTGRVQEVQELLDAVRRQEPGDDTGLQGEGGAGRELGQAD
;
A
#
# COMPACT_ATOMS: atom_id res chain seq x y z
N MET A 1 -13.71 14.88 -18.81
CA MET A 1 -12.65 13.88 -19.05
C MET A 1 -11.53 14.19 -18.07
N SER A 2 -11.57 13.64 -16.87
CA SER A 2 -10.47 13.82 -15.91
C SER A 2 -9.41 12.79 -16.25
N THR A 3 -8.30 13.23 -16.84
CA THR A 3 -7.11 12.40 -16.93
C THR A 3 -6.59 12.22 -15.51
N THR A 4 -6.98 11.14 -14.83
CA THR A 4 -6.31 10.68 -13.61
C THR A 4 -4.90 10.25 -14.01
N GLY A 5 -4.01 11.24 -14.15
CA GLY A 5 -2.60 11.00 -14.31
C GLY A 5 -2.13 10.19 -13.12
N ARG A 6 -1.48 9.07 -13.39
CA ARG A 6 -0.86 8.23 -12.36
C ARG A 6 0.06 9.12 -11.53
N ARG A 7 -0.23 9.22 -10.23
CA ARG A 7 0.61 9.96 -9.28
C ARG A 7 1.73 9.02 -8.85
N ASP A 8 2.87 9.15 -9.50
CA ASP A 8 4.12 8.56 -9.05
C ASP A 8 4.80 9.55 -8.10
N ILE A 9 4.99 9.13 -6.85
CA ILE A 9 5.62 9.91 -5.79
C ILE A 9 6.96 9.25 -5.56
N HIS A 10 8.05 10.02 -5.56
CA HIS A 10 9.38 9.51 -5.24
C HIS A 10 9.77 9.97 -3.83
N LEU A 11 9.97 9.01 -2.93
CA LEU A 11 10.28 9.18 -1.52
C LEU A 11 11.58 8.41 -1.23
N SER A 12 12.50 9.05 -0.52
CA SER A 12 13.69 8.39 0.02
C SER A 12 13.49 8.19 1.51
N LEU A 13 12.88 7.07 1.89
CA LEU A 13 12.56 6.70 3.27
C LEU A 13 13.27 5.40 3.65
N THR A 14 13.58 5.24 4.93
CA THR A 14 13.89 3.91 5.48
C THR A 14 12.62 3.08 5.61
N ALA A 15 12.75 1.76 5.77
CA ALA A 15 11.61 0.87 5.99
C ALA A 15 10.76 1.31 7.20
N ASP A 16 11.39 1.60 8.34
CA ASP A 16 10.66 2.09 9.54
C ASP A 16 9.89 3.41 9.26
N GLN A 17 10.50 4.34 8.51
CA GLN A 17 9.87 5.60 8.15
C GLN A 17 8.68 5.41 7.19
N ALA A 18 8.77 4.42 6.31
CA ALA A 18 7.69 4.08 5.41
C ALA A 18 6.54 3.39 6.15
N ASP A 19 6.83 2.47 7.07
CA ASP A 19 5.82 1.83 7.93
C ASP A 19 5.09 2.86 8.82
N ASP A 20 5.84 3.81 9.39
CA ASP A 20 5.27 4.94 10.14
C ASP A 20 4.35 5.80 9.24
N LEU A 21 4.80 6.09 8.01
CA LEU A 21 4.00 6.86 7.04
C LEU A 21 2.73 6.12 6.63
N ILE A 22 2.82 4.82 6.35
CA ILE A 22 1.67 3.97 6.01
C ILE A 22 0.68 3.97 7.16
N SER A 23 1.15 3.74 8.39
CA SER A 23 0.31 3.72 9.60
C SER A 23 -0.39 5.06 9.82
N ALA A 24 0.31 6.18 9.64
CA ALA A 24 -0.26 7.52 9.76
C ALA A 24 -1.34 7.79 8.69
N LEU A 25 -1.09 7.38 7.45
CA LEU A 25 -2.04 7.52 6.36
C LEU A 25 -3.29 6.65 6.57
N GLU A 26 -3.14 5.43 7.07
CA GLU A 26 -4.28 4.56 7.41
C GLU A 26 -5.13 5.15 8.53
N ALA A 27 -4.50 5.67 9.59
CA ALA A 27 -5.20 6.36 10.67
C ALA A 27 -5.94 7.61 10.15
N HIS A 28 -5.33 8.34 9.22
CA HIS A 28 -5.96 9.51 8.61
C HIS A 28 -7.15 9.12 7.72
N ARG A 29 -7.04 8.06 6.92
CA ARG A 29 -8.14 7.50 6.13
C ARG A 29 -9.31 7.09 7.03
N GLY A 30 -9.03 6.36 8.11
CA GLY A 30 -10.03 5.92 9.09
C GLY A 30 -10.75 7.10 9.77
N SER A 31 -10.07 8.23 9.96
CA SER A 31 -10.69 9.45 10.47
C SER A 31 -11.74 10.01 9.48
N PHE A 32 -11.47 9.97 8.18
CA PHE A 32 -12.46 10.36 7.17
C PHE A 32 -13.62 9.37 7.03
N GLU A 33 -13.36 8.06 7.13
CA GLU A 33 -14.42 7.04 7.17
C GLU A 33 -15.37 7.24 8.37
N ARG A 34 -14.82 7.70 9.50
CA ARG A 34 -15.64 8.08 10.66
C ARG A 34 -16.48 9.33 10.37
N LEU A 35 -15.89 10.37 9.79
CA LEU A 35 -16.59 11.61 9.44
C LEU A 35 -17.67 11.38 8.38
N GLU A 36 -17.46 10.46 7.44
CA GLU A 36 -18.49 10.01 6.49
C GLU A 36 -19.71 9.43 7.21
N LYS A 37 -19.49 8.55 8.19
CA LYS A 37 -20.57 7.96 9.00
C LYS A 37 -21.31 9.03 9.80
N GLU A 38 -20.58 9.95 10.43
CA GLU A 38 -21.15 11.09 11.17
C GLU A 38 -21.96 12.02 10.25
N ALA A 39 -21.52 12.23 9.01
CA ALA A 39 -22.27 12.98 8.00
C ALA A 39 -23.59 12.33 7.60
N GLY A 40 -23.66 11.00 7.61
CA GLY A 40 -24.92 10.25 7.45
C GLY A 40 -25.96 10.57 8.53
N HIS A 41 -25.53 11.10 9.68
CA HIS A 41 -26.38 11.56 10.77
C HIS A 41 -26.66 13.08 10.72
N GLY A 42 -26.23 13.78 9.67
CA GLY A 42 -26.49 15.21 9.47
C GLY A 42 -25.46 16.15 10.11
N PHE A 43 -24.28 15.64 10.50
CA PHE A 43 -23.20 16.46 11.07
C PHE A 43 -22.11 16.79 10.03
N GLY A 44 -21.67 18.05 9.99
CA GLY A 44 -20.52 18.46 9.19
C GLY A 44 -20.77 18.52 7.67
N LEU A 45 -19.75 18.21 6.88
CA LEU A 45 -19.81 18.22 5.42
C LEU A 45 -20.55 16.99 4.88
N PRO A 46 -21.08 17.03 3.63
CA PRO A 46 -21.79 15.89 3.05
C PRO A 46 -20.95 14.61 3.00
N ALA A 47 -21.58 13.44 3.17
CA ALA A 47 -20.89 12.14 3.12
C ALA A 47 -20.02 11.98 1.87
N ALA A 48 -20.52 12.40 0.70
CA ALA A 48 -19.79 12.34 -0.57
C ALA A 48 -18.45 13.11 -0.56
N TYR A 49 -18.33 14.18 0.22
CA TYR A 49 -17.06 14.89 0.39
C TYR A 49 -16.05 13.99 1.12
N TRP A 50 -16.46 13.36 2.22
CA TRP A 50 -15.61 12.46 3.00
C TRP A 50 -15.24 11.20 2.22
N THR A 51 -16.17 10.63 1.45
CA THR A 51 -15.89 9.51 0.53
C THR A 51 -14.76 9.86 -0.46
N GLY A 52 -14.79 11.07 -1.03
CA GLY A 52 -13.73 11.55 -1.91
C GLY A 52 -12.38 11.67 -1.21
N ARG A 53 -12.36 12.13 0.04
CA ARG A 53 -11.12 12.18 0.86
C ARG A 53 -10.58 10.80 1.19
N VAL A 54 -11.44 9.84 1.53
CA VAL A 54 -11.05 8.43 1.75
C VAL A 54 -10.38 7.87 0.50
N GLN A 55 -10.97 8.10 -0.67
CA GLN A 55 -10.41 7.64 -1.94
C GLN A 55 -9.05 8.28 -2.24
N GLU A 56 -8.89 9.58 -2.01
CA GLU A 56 -7.60 10.26 -2.21
C GLU A 56 -6.49 9.75 -1.30
N VAL A 57 -6.80 9.47 -0.03
CA VAL A 57 -5.82 8.87 0.90
C VAL A 57 -5.50 7.44 0.50
N GLN A 58 -6.48 6.68 -0.01
CA GLN A 58 -6.23 5.34 -0.54
C GLN A 58 -5.29 5.37 -1.76
N GLU A 59 -5.50 6.28 -2.70
CA GLU A 59 -4.62 6.45 -3.85
C GLU A 59 -3.18 6.81 -3.43
N LEU A 60 -3.04 7.62 -2.37
CA LEU A 60 -1.75 7.96 -1.78
C LEU A 60 -1.09 6.76 -1.10
N LEU A 61 -1.84 5.99 -0.31
CA LEU A 61 -1.35 4.74 0.30
C LEU A 61 -0.83 3.76 -0.75
N ASP A 62 -1.58 3.59 -1.85
CA ASP A 62 -1.15 2.73 -2.94
C ASP A 62 0.13 3.25 -3.62
N ALA A 63 0.32 4.58 -3.69
CA ALA A 63 1.55 5.16 -4.22
C ALA A 63 2.76 4.94 -3.30
N VAL A 64 2.59 5.10 -1.98
CA VAL A 64 3.65 4.84 -0.99
C VAL A 64 4.01 3.35 -0.97
N ARG A 65 3.03 2.44 -0.98
CA ARG A 65 3.31 0.99 -0.99
C ARG A 65 4.04 0.50 -2.25
N ARG A 66 3.93 1.21 -3.37
CA ARG A 66 4.69 0.90 -4.60
C ARG A 66 6.14 1.40 -4.53
N GLN A 67 6.44 2.32 -3.63
CA GLN A 67 7.78 2.85 -3.41
C GLN A 67 8.61 1.95 -2.50
N GLU A 68 7.95 1.22 -1.61
CA GLU A 68 8.64 0.23 -0.79
C GLU A 68 9.34 -0.77 -1.72
N PRO A 69 10.67 -0.90 -1.62
CA PRO A 69 11.34 -1.98 -2.29
C PRO A 69 10.74 -3.25 -1.72
N GLY A 70 9.89 -3.90 -2.51
CA GLY A 70 9.53 -5.27 -2.25
C GLY A 70 10.83 -6.00 -2.01
N ASP A 71 10.91 -6.68 -0.88
CA ASP A 71 11.88 -7.71 -0.59
C ASP A 71 11.78 -8.74 -1.74
N ASP A 72 12.43 -8.46 -2.87
CA ASP A 72 12.66 -9.39 -3.97
C ASP A 72 13.76 -10.35 -3.52
N THR A 73 13.60 -10.92 -2.32
CA THR A 73 14.24 -12.19 -2.00
C THR A 73 13.39 -13.23 -2.69
N GLY A 74 13.62 -13.35 -4.00
CA GLY A 74 13.31 -14.56 -4.73
C GLY A 74 13.90 -15.72 -3.94
N LEU A 75 13.03 -16.48 -3.27
CA LEU A 75 13.29 -17.83 -2.84
C LEU A 75 13.61 -18.61 -4.11
N GLN A 76 14.87 -18.55 -4.52
CA GLN A 76 15.47 -19.45 -5.46
C GLN A 76 15.40 -20.80 -4.76
N GLY A 77 14.39 -21.58 -5.15
CA GLY A 77 14.28 -22.96 -4.74
C GLY A 77 15.52 -23.70 -5.19
N GLU A 78 16.49 -23.84 -4.29
CA GLU A 78 17.49 -24.90 -4.36
C GLU A 78 16.78 -26.20 -3.94
N GLY A 79 15.88 -26.65 -4.83
CA GLY A 79 15.37 -28.01 -4.82
C GLY A 79 16.54 -28.94 -5.13
N GLY A 80 16.83 -29.84 -4.20
CA GLY A 80 17.91 -30.78 -4.29
C GLY A 80 17.91 -31.62 -5.57
N ALA A 81 19.12 -31.89 -6.06
CA ALA A 81 19.41 -33.04 -6.89
C ALA A 81 20.64 -33.75 -6.30
N GLY A 82 20.43 -34.38 -5.14
CA GLY A 82 21.23 -35.55 -4.79
C GLY A 82 20.85 -36.68 -5.74
N ARG A 83 21.71 -37.00 -6.70
CA ARG A 83 21.64 -38.26 -7.45
C ARG A 83 23.04 -38.73 -7.83
N GLU A 84 23.61 -39.46 -6.88
CA GLU A 84 24.36 -40.71 -7.04
C GLU A 84 24.76 -41.05 -8.49
N LEU A 85 26.02 -40.82 -8.84
CA LEU A 85 26.68 -41.44 -9.99
C LEU A 85 27.44 -42.67 -9.50
N GLY A 86 26.72 -43.77 -9.35
CA GLY A 86 27.29 -45.10 -9.46
C GLY A 86 27.23 -45.52 -10.93
N GLN A 87 28.38 -45.65 -11.58
CA GLN A 87 28.44 -46.38 -12.85
C GLN A 87 29.73 -47.20 -12.88
N ALA A 88 29.51 -48.51 -12.79
CA ALA A 88 30.47 -49.56 -13.05
C ALA A 88 30.62 -49.73 -14.57
N ASP A 89 31.88 -49.85 -15.03
CA ASP A 89 32.41 -51.00 -15.77
C ASP A 89 33.94 -50.98 -15.69
#